data_AF-A0A7X7EAN1-F1
#
_entry.id   AF-A0A7X7EAN1-F1
#
_cell.length_a   1.000
_cell.length_b   1.000
_cell.length_c   1.000
_cell.angle_alpha   90.00
_cell.angle_beta   90.00
_cell.angle_gamma   90.00
#
_symmetry.space_group_name_H-M   'P 1'
#
loop_
_entity.id
_entity.type
_entity.pdbx_description
1 polymer ?
#
loop_
_entity_poly.entity_id
_entity_poly.type
_entity_poly.pdbx_seq_one_letter_code
_entity_poly.pdbx_strand_id
1 'polypeptide(L)'
;MFEVGGVTLPRPFPRMTYAEAMDTTGSDRPDLRFGLRFVDVTGLFSETDYSIFRQILQRGGCIKGLNLKGQSDKLSKNVLQNEYAKEIAPSFGAKGMTWMRAENGRLESNIVQFFSEAELDELRRRFEVSDGDVLIMIADPSYAVVTSALGQLRLHLAERLDLIPADTFCPVWVTDFPLFEATDEGGVTSSHHPFTAPDRTDFDPTNVEELLTLRSRAYDLVMNGEELGGGSIRINDRELQRKIFTALGLTDDDVKERFGFFLRAFDFGAPPHGGLALGMDRTVSMILQTPSIREVIAFPKNRSAGCPLTGAPTPVKREQLAELGLLDLGGKDVLPGAAQKEDRIDRVSWVARIGVAPEERPVMEVTLNQAEELARLAAESAGDEEPLYSVAPVANRARPGVEASRSELAQSGELLKNAPSTKGDYFKVASILE
;
A
#
# COMPACT_ATOMS: atom_id res chain seq x y z
N MET A 1 -15.63 -10.89 8.96
CA MET A 1 -15.96 -10.23 7.68
C MET A 1 -16.41 -11.27 6.66
N PHE A 2 -15.51 -12.12 6.12
CA PHE A 2 -15.88 -13.19 5.17
C PHE A 2 -17.01 -14.12 5.66
N GLU A 3 -17.02 -14.46 6.95
CA GLU A 3 -18.10 -15.27 7.57
C GLU A 3 -19.50 -14.62 7.46
N VAL A 4 -19.59 -13.28 7.45
CA VAL A 4 -20.86 -12.57 7.23
C VAL A 4 -21.41 -12.84 5.83
N GLY A 5 -20.54 -13.07 4.85
CA GLY A 5 -20.91 -13.52 3.51
C GLY A 5 -20.97 -15.04 3.35
N GLY A 6 -21.01 -15.81 4.45
CA GLY A 6 -21.08 -17.28 4.40
C GLY A 6 -19.77 -17.97 4.04
N VAL A 7 -18.65 -17.24 3.95
CA VAL A 7 -17.34 -17.80 3.60
C VAL A 7 -16.54 -18.12 4.86
N THR A 8 -16.27 -19.40 5.09
CA THR A 8 -15.39 -19.85 6.19
C THR A 8 -13.95 -19.95 5.68
N LEU A 9 -13.04 -19.22 6.33
CA LEU A 9 -11.61 -19.25 6.00
C LEU A 9 -10.84 -20.11 7.01
N PRO A 10 -9.91 -20.98 6.56
CA PRO A 10 -9.08 -21.77 7.46
C PRO A 10 -8.17 -20.86 8.28
N ARG A 11 -7.93 -21.19 9.55
CA ARG A 11 -7.04 -20.44 10.45
C ARG A 11 -6.06 -21.39 11.15
N PRO A 12 -4.82 -20.95 11.44
CA PRO A 12 -4.24 -19.65 11.09
C PRO A 12 -4.01 -19.51 9.57
N PHE A 13 -4.00 -18.27 9.07
CA PHE A 13 -3.64 -18.05 7.67
C PHE A 13 -2.17 -18.42 7.44
N PRO A 14 -1.85 -19.12 6.33
CA PRO A 14 -0.49 -19.38 5.92
C PRO A 14 0.35 -18.10 5.85
N ARG A 15 1.66 -18.26 5.98
CA ARG A 15 2.64 -17.18 5.85
C ARG A 15 3.65 -17.54 4.78
N MET A 16 4.06 -16.56 4.02
CA MET A 16 5.03 -16.65 2.94
C MET A 16 5.96 -15.43 3.04
N THR A 17 7.26 -15.61 2.82
CA THR A 17 8.15 -14.44 2.76
C THR A 17 7.99 -13.74 1.40
N TYR A 18 8.28 -12.45 1.32
CA TYR A 18 8.31 -11.70 0.06
C TYR A 18 9.23 -12.39 -0.96
N ALA A 19 10.42 -12.83 -0.52
CA ALA A 19 11.36 -13.56 -1.36
C ALA A 19 10.71 -14.84 -1.92
N GLU A 20 10.04 -15.65 -1.09
CA GLU A 20 9.33 -16.85 -1.54
C GLU A 20 8.17 -16.54 -2.49
N ALA A 21 7.40 -15.48 -2.23
CA ALA A 21 6.31 -15.06 -3.11
C ALA A 21 6.83 -14.67 -4.50
N MET A 22 7.87 -13.83 -4.54
CA MET A 22 8.53 -13.43 -5.79
C MET A 22 9.20 -14.61 -6.51
N ASP A 23 9.94 -15.44 -5.78
CA ASP A 23 10.68 -16.56 -6.36
C ASP A 23 9.81 -17.70 -6.86
N THR A 24 8.60 -17.85 -6.33
CA THR A 24 7.70 -18.96 -6.70
C THR A 24 6.50 -18.53 -7.52
N THR A 25 6.13 -17.24 -7.54
CA THR A 25 4.96 -16.76 -8.30
C THR A 25 5.15 -15.44 -9.02
N GLY A 26 6.25 -14.73 -8.78
CA GLY A 26 6.57 -13.48 -9.47
C GLY A 26 5.73 -12.30 -9.02
N SER A 27 5.10 -12.39 -7.83
CA SER A 27 4.32 -11.31 -7.24
C SER A 27 4.33 -11.40 -5.73
N ASP A 28 4.37 -10.23 -5.09
CA ASP A 28 4.18 -9.99 -3.67
C ASP A 28 2.73 -10.15 -3.20
N ARG A 29 1.77 -10.20 -4.14
CA ARG A 29 0.36 -10.52 -3.93
C ARG A 29 -0.02 -11.78 -4.69
N PRO A 30 0.46 -12.96 -4.28
CA PRO A 30 0.37 -14.15 -5.10
C PRO A 30 -1.04 -14.75 -5.08
N ASP A 31 -1.54 -15.17 -6.25
CA ASP A 31 -2.75 -16.00 -6.31
C ASP A 31 -2.39 -17.47 -6.07
N LEU A 32 -2.80 -18.00 -4.91
CA LEU A 32 -2.45 -19.35 -4.46
C LEU A 32 -3.52 -20.40 -4.73
N ARG A 33 -4.61 -20.03 -5.41
CA ARG A 33 -5.71 -20.96 -5.71
C ARG A 33 -5.30 -22.08 -6.67
N PHE A 34 -4.22 -21.88 -7.42
CA PHE A 34 -3.70 -22.82 -8.40
C PHE A 34 -2.17 -22.96 -8.28
N GLY A 35 -1.63 -24.02 -8.89
CA GLY A 35 -0.20 -24.34 -8.87
C GLY A 35 0.67 -23.44 -9.76
N LEU A 36 1.41 -24.06 -10.68
CA LEU A 36 2.33 -23.39 -11.61
C LEU A 36 3.38 -22.52 -10.89
N ARG A 37 3.90 -23.02 -9.76
CA ARG A 37 5.00 -22.36 -9.05
C ARG A 37 6.26 -22.40 -9.90
N PHE A 38 7.08 -21.36 -9.78
CA PHE A 38 8.35 -21.32 -10.48
C PHE A 38 9.33 -22.32 -9.87
N VAL A 39 10.18 -22.86 -10.72
CA VAL A 39 11.33 -23.66 -10.31
C VAL A 39 12.58 -22.97 -10.82
N ASP A 40 13.54 -22.76 -9.92
CA ASP A 40 14.84 -22.22 -10.26
C ASP A 40 15.76 -23.32 -10.80
N VAL A 41 16.25 -23.09 -12.02
CA VAL A 41 17.15 -23.99 -12.73
C VAL A 41 18.42 -23.27 -13.17
N THR A 42 18.69 -22.07 -12.62
CA THR A 42 19.88 -21.27 -12.95
C THR A 42 21.16 -22.07 -12.74
N GLY A 43 21.29 -22.72 -11.57
CA GLY A 43 22.47 -23.54 -11.24
C GLY A 43 22.56 -24.87 -12.01
N LEU A 44 21.51 -25.31 -12.70
CA LEU A 44 21.53 -26.53 -13.52
C LEU A 44 22.37 -26.32 -14.79
N PHE A 45 22.33 -25.10 -15.33
CA PHE A 45 22.95 -24.76 -16.61
C PHE A 45 24.35 -24.13 -16.47
N SER A 46 25.02 -24.27 -15.32
CA SER A 46 26.33 -23.66 -15.07
C SER A 46 27.41 -24.08 -16.07
N GLU A 47 27.31 -25.30 -16.61
CA GLU A 47 28.23 -25.87 -17.60
C GLU A 47 27.58 -26.03 -18.98
N THR A 48 26.45 -25.36 -19.23
CA THR A 48 25.67 -25.57 -20.46
C THR A 48 26.43 -25.15 -21.72
N ASP A 49 26.27 -25.94 -22.79
CA ASP A 49 26.75 -25.62 -24.15
C ASP A 49 25.78 -24.74 -24.94
N TYR A 50 24.59 -24.49 -24.40
CA TYR A 50 23.65 -23.60 -25.03
C TYR A 50 24.08 -22.13 -24.89
N SER A 51 24.53 -21.55 -26.01
CA SER A 51 25.18 -20.23 -26.04
C SER A 51 24.35 -19.10 -25.43
N ILE A 52 23.02 -19.13 -25.60
CA ILE A 52 22.12 -18.11 -25.05
C ILE A 52 22.11 -18.17 -23.52
N PHE A 53 21.94 -19.36 -22.92
CA PHE A 53 21.95 -19.51 -21.47
C PHE A 53 23.32 -19.20 -20.88
N ARG A 54 24.40 -19.65 -21.54
CA ARG A 54 25.77 -19.31 -21.13
C ARG A 54 26.00 -17.80 -21.08
N GLN A 55 25.56 -17.05 -22.09
CA GLN A 55 25.69 -15.58 -22.12
C GLN A 55 24.90 -14.89 -21.00
N ILE A 56 23.73 -15.42 -20.67
CA ILE A 56 22.88 -14.90 -19.58
C ILE A 56 23.55 -15.14 -18.23
N LEU A 57 24.04 -16.36 -17.99
CA LEU A 57 24.72 -16.74 -16.74
C LEU A 57 26.02 -15.96 -16.53
N GLN A 58 26.80 -15.71 -17.60
CA GLN A 58 28.00 -14.87 -17.54
C GLN A 58 27.74 -13.43 -17.07
N ARG A 59 26.49 -12.96 -17.19
CA ARG A 59 26.06 -11.63 -16.72
C ARG A 59 25.39 -11.68 -15.35
N GLY A 60 25.50 -12.80 -14.62
CA GLY A 60 24.82 -13.01 -13.34
C GLY A 60 23.31 -13.22 -13.48
N GLY A 61 22.85 -13.65 -14.65
CA GLY A 61 21.43 -13.80 -14.95
C GLY A 61 20.75 -14.98 -14.27
N CYS A 62 19.44 -15.06 -14.48
CA CYS A 62 18.56 -16.01 -13.82
C CYS A 62 17.78 -16.84 -14.86
N ILE A 63 17.55 -18.12 -14.56
CA ILE A 63 16.74 -19.03 -15.38
C ILE A 63 15.71 -19.72 -14.48
N LYS A 64 14.44 -19.36 -14.67
CA LYS A 64 13.31 -19.96 -13.95
C LYS A 64 12.27 -20.45 -14.95
N GLY A 65 11.44 -21.39 -14.52
CA GLY A 65 10.35 -21.89 -15.36
C GLY A 65 9.17 -22.41 -14.57
N LEU A 66 8.16 -22.90 -15.29
CA LEU A 66 6.97 -23.55 -14.74
C LEU A 66 6.66 -24.84 -15.51
N ASN A 67 5.98 -25.77 -14.85
CA ASN A 67 5.50 -27.01 -15.47
C ASN A 67 3.96 -27.01 -15.55
N LEU A 68 3.44 -27.07 -16.78
CA LEU A 68 2.03 -27.19 -17.11
C LEU A 68 1.64 -28.67 -17.18
N LYS A 69 1.09 -29.19 -16.08
CA LYS A 69 0.75 -30.60 -15.94
C LYS A 69 -0.35 -31.04 -16.90
N GLY A 70 -0.06 -32.03 -17.75
CA GLY A 70 -1.03 -32.66 -18.66
C GLY A 70 -1.63 -31.72 -19.72
N GLN A 71 -0.92 -30.64 -20.11
CA GLN A 71 -1.44 -29.63 -21.05
C GLN A 71 -0.86 -29.73 -22.47
N SER A 72 -0.08 -30.77 -22.79
CA SER A 72 0.54 -30.97 -24.10
C SER A 72 -0.45 -30.91 -25.27
N ASP A 73 -1.66 -31.42 -25.07
CA ASP A 73 -2.69 -31.51 -26.11
C ASP A 73 -3.31 -30.15 -26.42
N LYS A 74 -3.44 -29.28 -25.41
CA LYS A 74 -3.98 -27.92 -25.54
C LYS A 74 -2.91 -26.95 -26.04
N LEU A 75 -1.64 -27.21 -25.75
CA LEU A 75 -0.51 -26.36 -26.08
C LEU A 75 0.37 -27.02 -27.15
N SER A 76 -0.14 -27.00 -28.38
CA SER A 76 0.62 -27.52 -29.54
C SER A 76 1.96 -26.79 -29.74
N LYS A 77 2.90 -27.45 -30.41
CA LYS A 77 4.20 -26.85 -30.81
C LYS A 77 4.02 -25.52 -31.55
N ASN A 78 3.00 -25.41 -32.40
CA ASN A 78 2.73 -24.19 -33.15
C ASN A 78 2.28 -23.05 -32.22
N VAL A 79 1.39 -23.34 -31.28
CA VAL A 79 0.91 -22.38 -30.27
C VAL A 79 2.06 -21.92 -29.37
N LEU A 80 2.85 -22.84 -28.82
CA LEU A 80 3.98 -22.51 -27.97
C LEU A 80 5.02 -21.64 -28.68
N GLN A 81 5.29 -21.93 -29.96
CA GLN A 81 6.32 -21.21 -30.71
C GLN A 81 5.84 -19.87 -31.29
N ASN A 82 4.65 -19.81 -31.87
CA ASN A 82 4.20 -18.64 -32.63
C ASN A 82 3.32 -17.69 -31.81
N GLU A 83 2.58 -18.21 -30.84
CA GLU A 83 1.74 -17.38 -29.98
C GLU A 83 2.52 -17.01 -28.71
N TYR A 84 2.98 -18.01 -27.95
CA TYR A 84 3.60 -17.76 -26.65
C TYR A 84 5.02 -17.18 -26.76
N ALA A 85 5.92 -17.84 -27.50
CA ALA A 85 7.31 -17.42 -27.54
C ALA A 85 7.54 -16.13 -28.34
N LYS A 86 6.72 -15.86 -29.37
CA LYS A 86 6.88 -14.71 -30.26
C LYS A 86 6.04 -13.49 -29.87
N GLU A 87 4.87 -13.68 -29.26
CA GLU A 87 3.94 -12.57 -29.00
C GLU A 87 3.70 -12.38 -27.50
N ILE A 88 3.19 -13.41 -26.80
CA ILE A 88 2.74 -13.27 -25.40
C ILE A 88 3.91 -13.00 -24.44
N ALA A 89 4.93 -13.85 -24.43
CA ALA A 89 6.05 -13.67 -23.49
C ALA A 89 6.81 -12.33 -23.72
N PRO A 90 7.08 -11.91 -24.97
CA PRO A 90 7.61 -10.56 -25.24
C PRO A 90 6.69 -9.42 -24.79
N SER A 91 5.37 -9.57 -24.91
CA SER A 91 4.42 -8.56 -24.41
C SER A 91 4.49 -8.35 -22.89
N PHE A 92 4.96 -9.37 -22.14
CA PHE A 92 5.23 -9.29 -20.71
C PHE A 92 6.67 -8.88 -20.37
N GLY A 93 7.46 -8.49 -21.37
CA GLY A 93 8.83 -7.98 -21.20
C GLY A 93 9.94 -9.02 -21.30
N ALA A 94 9.62 -10.31 -21.50
CA ALA A 94 10.64 -11.33 -21.70
C ALA A 94 11.32 -11.21 -23.08
N LYS A 95 12.64 -11.28 -23.12
CA LYS A 95 13.38 -11.26 -24.40
C LYS A 95 13.31 -12.58 -25.16
N GLY A 96 12.94 -13.66 -24.47
CA GLY A 96 12.77 -14.97 -25.06
C GLY A 96 12.06 -15.92 -24.10
N MET A 97 11.39 -16.91 -24.68
CA MET A 97 10.73 -17.98 -23.95
C MET A 97 11.17 -19.31 -24.54
N THR A 98 11.64 -20.18 -23.67
CA THR A 98 11.95 -21.57 -23.98
C THR A 98 10.78 -22.46 -23.57
N TRP A 99 10.46 -23.47 -24.37
CA TRP A 99 9.45 -24.46 -24.01
C TRP A 99 9.92 -25.87 -24.39
N MET A 100 9.45 -26.87 -23.66
CA MET A 100 9.68 -28.30 -23.95
C MET A 100 8.42 -29.10 -23.64
N ARG A 101 8.01 -30.01 -24.54
CA ARG A 101 6.90 -30.94 -24.28
C ARG A 101 7.43 -32.28 -23.82
N ALA A 102 6.76 -32.93 -22.88
CA ALA A 102 7.13 -34.26 -22.44
C ALA A 102 6.30 -35.32 -23.17
N GLU A 103 6.94 -36.17 -23.97
CA GLU A 103 6.30 -37.25 -24.71
C GLU A 103 7.18 -38.51 -24.70
N ASN A 104 6.57 -39.67 -24.44
CA ASN A 104 7.22 -40.98 -24.47
C ASN A 104 8.50 -41.03 -23.61
N GLY A 105 8.47 -40.41 -22.43
CA GLY A 105 9.60 -40.33 -21.52
C GLY A 105 10.75 -39.44 -22.00
N ARG A 106 10.52 -38.53 -22.95
CA ARG A 106 11.52 -37.58 -23.48
C ARG A 106 10.98 -36.16 -23.53
N LEU A 107 11.88 -35.19 -23.47
CA LEU A 107 11.55 -33.79 -23.73
C LEU A 107 11.73 -33.48 -25.22
N GLU A 108 10.74 -32.86 -25.84
CA GLU A 108 10.74 -32.45 -27.23
C GLU A 108 10.66 -30.92 -27.37
N SER A 109 11.62 -30.34 -28.08
CA SER A 109 11.65 -28.93 -28.47
C SER A 109 12.67 -28.70 -29.59
N ASN A 110 12.61 -27.54 -30.23
CA ASN A 110 13.62 -27.11 -31.20
C ASN A 110 15.01 -26.93 -30.58
N ILE A 111 15.07 -26.80 -29.25
CA ILE A 111 16.31 -26.54 -28.52
C ILE A 111 16.83 -27.73 -27.71
N VAL A 112 16.10 -28.85 -27.62
CA VAL A 112 16.50 -30.02 -26.82
C VAL A 112 17.87 -30.54 -27.23
N GLN A 113 18.19 -30.48 -28.53
CA GLN A 113 19.49 -30.88 -29.09
C GLN A 113 20.71 -30.10 -28.55
N PHE A 114 20.49 -28.96 -27.89
CA PHE A 114 21.57 -28.15 -27.32
C PHE A 114 21.83 -28.46 -25.84
N PHE A 115 21.04 -29.33 -25.23
CA PHE A 115 21.21 -29.76 -23.85
C PHE A 115 21.76 -31.19 -23.80
N SER A 116 22.63 -31.44 -22.84
CA SER A 116 23.10 -32.77 -22.49
C SER A 116 21.98 -33.62 -21.88
N GLU A 117 22.13 -34.95 -21.94
CA GLU A 117 21.18 -35.87 -21.30
C GLU A 117 21.06 -35.62 -19.79
N ALA A 118 22.18 -35.30 -19.13
CA ALA A 118 22.20 -34.97 -17.71
C ALA A 118 21.38 -33.70 -17.38
N GLU A 119 21.48 -32.66 -18.20
CA GLU A 119 20.66 -31.43 -18.03
C GLU A 119 19.16 -31.74 -18.23
N LEU A 120 18.81 -32.54 -19.25
CA LEU A 120 17.42 -32.89 -19.54
C LEU A 120 16.80 -33.77 -18.44
N ASP A 121 17.54 -34.74 -17.92
CA ASP A 121 17.09 -35.59 -16.82
C ASP A 121 16.91 -34.81 -15.51
N GLU A 122 17.84 -33.89 -15.22
CA GLU A 122 17.73 -33.02 -14.05
C GLU A 122 16.56 -32.02 -14.19
N LEU A 123 16.30 -31.50 -15.41
CA LEU A 123 15.11 -30.69 -15.68
C LEU A 123 13.83 -31.48 -15.38
N ARG A 124 13.74 -32.71 -15.89
CA ARG A 124 12.58 -33.58 -15.62
C ARG A 124 12.39 -33.82 -14.14
N ARG A 125 13.49 -34.06 -13.41
CA ARG A 125 13.46 -34.29 -11.97
C ARG A 125 13.01 -33.06 -11.20
N ARG A 126 13.59 -31.88 -11.47
CA ARG A 126 13.28 -30.63 -10.74
C ARG A 126 11.87 -30.10 -10.99
N PHE A 127 11.38 -30.25 -12.23
CA PHE A 127 10.02 -29.86 -12.58
C PHE A 127 8.99 -30.98 -12.36
N GLU A 128 9.42 -32.14 -11.85
CA GLU A 128 8.61 -33.34 -11.62
C GLU A 128 7.81 -33.76 -12.87
N VAL A 129 8.45 -33.70 -14.03
CA VAL A 129 7.81 -33.82 -15.35
C VAL A 129 7.27 -35.22 -15.59
N SER A 130 6.02 -35.29 -16.01
CA SER A 130 5.38 -36.51 -16.53
C SER A 130 5.04 -36.36 -18.01
N ASP A 131 4.85 -37.47 -18.71
CA ASP A 131 4.39 -37.43 -20.11
C ASP A 131 3.04 -36.69 -20.21
N GLY A 132 2.91 -35.84 -21.23
CA GLY A 132 1.78 -34.93 -21.39
C GLY A 132 1.99 -33.53 -20.78
N ASP A 133 3.11 -33.30 -20.09
CA ASP A 133 3.45 -32.00 -19.52
C ASP A 133 4.07 -31.03 -20.54
N VAL A 134 4.00 -29.73 -20.23
CA VAL A 134 4.73 -28.69 -20.96
C VAL A 134 5.55 -27.85 -20.00
N LEU A 135 6.87 -27.84 -20.21
CA LEU A 135 7.77 -26.92 -19.53
C LEU A 135 7.85 -25.60 -20.28
N ILE A 136 7.83 -24.51 -19.53
CA ILE A 136 8.16 -23.17 -20.02
C ILE A 136 9.25 -22.58 -19.13
N MET A 137 10.27 -21.98 -19.73
CA MET A 137 11.38 -21.32 -19.03
C MET A 137 11.63 -19.94 -19.62
N ILE A 138 11.93 -18.97 -18.76
CA ILE A 138 12.40 -17.64 -19.12
C ILE A 138 13.79 -17.45 -18.53
N ALA A 139 14.68 -16.89 -19.34
CA ALA A 139 16.04 -16.58 -18.97
C ALA A 139 16.33 -15.12 -19.34
N ASP A 140 16.83 -14.33 -18.39
CA ASP A 140 17.32 -12.97 -18.64
C ASP A 140 18.40 -12.60 -17.60
N PRO A 141 19.34 -11.69 -17.93
CA PRO A 141 20.26 -11.13 -16.95
C PRO A 141 19.56 -10.47 -15.76
N SER A 142 18.34 -9.93 -15.94
CA SER A 142 17.57 -9.29 -14.87
C SER A 142 16.61 -10.27 -14.19
N TYR A 143 16.81 -10.47 -12.89
CA TYR A 143 15.89 -11.22 -12.02
C TYR A 143 14.46 -10.66 -12.06
N ALA A 144 14.31 -9.33 -12.05
CA ALA A 144 13.01 -8.66 -12.06
C ALA A 144 12.23 -8.93 -13.37
N VAL A 145 12.94 -8.99 -14.51
CA VAL A 145 12.32 -9.34 -15.80
C VAL A 145 11.84 -10.79 -15.79
N VAL A 146 12.67 -11.73 -15.31
CA VAL A 146 12.31 -13.16 -15.26
C VAL A 146 11.08 -13.38 -14.38
N THR A 147 11.08 -12.85 -13.16
CA THR A 147 9.97 -13.03 -12.20
C THR A 147 8.69 -12.35 -12.65
N SER A 148 8.75 -11.10 -13.13
CA SER A 148 7.59 -10.38 -13.64
C SER A 148 6.96 -11.06 -14.85
N ALA A 149 7.77 -11.43 -15.85
CA ALA A 149 7.27 -12.06 -17.07
C ALA A 149 6.68 -13.45 -16.80
N LEU A 150 7.34 -14.29 -15.98
CA LEU A 150 6.79 -15.58 -15.58
C LEU A 150 5.53 -15.42 -14.73
N GLY A 151 5.43 -14.39 -13.89
CA GLY A 151 4.25 -14.15 -13.05
C GLY A 151 3.02 -13.81 -13.87
N GLN A 152 3.19 -12.92 -14.85
CA GLN A 152 2.14 -12.59 -15.81
C GLN A 152 1.77 -13.79 -16.68
N LEU A 153 2.77 -14.53 -17.17
CA LEU A 153 2.54 -15.73 -17.97
C LEU A 153 1.80 -16.82 -17.18
N ARG A 154 2.14 -16.99 -15.90
CA ARG A 154 1.48 -17.91 -14.96
C ARG A 154 0.00 -17.59 -14.82
N LEU A 155 -0.35 -16.32 -14.58
CA LEU A 155 -1.75 -15.87 -14.46
C LEU A 155 -2.50 -16.06 -15.79
N HIS A 156 -1.91 -15.62 -16.90
CA HIS A 156 -2.50 -15.76 -18.23
C HIS A 156 -2.76 -17.24 -18.60
N LEU A 157 -1.81 -18.13 -18.32
CA LEU A 157 -1.97 -19.57 -18.55
C LEU A 157 -3.06 -20.16 -17.65
N ALA A 158 -3.12 -19.76 -16.38
CA ALA A 158 -4.14 -20.23 -15.46
C ALA A 158 -5.55 -19.82 -15.90
N GLU A 159 -5.73 -18.59 -16.39
CA GLU A 159 -7.00 -18.12 -16.96
C GLU A 159 -7.36 -18.89 -18.25
N ARG A 160 -6.42 -18.97 -19.21
CA ARG A 160 -6.69 -19.64 -20.50
C ARG A 160 -7.01 -21.12 -20.36
N LEU A 161 -6.37 -21.79 -19.40
CA LEU A 161 -6.50 -23.22 -19.18
C LEU A 161 -7.56 -23.57 -18.13
N ASP A 162 -8.28 -22.58 -17.60
CA ASP A 162 -9.33 -22.72 -16.59
C ASP A 162 -8.84 -23.44 -15.33
N LEU A 163 -7.64 -23.06 -14.86
CA LEU A 163 -6.97 -23.67 -13.70
C LEU A 163 -7.32 -22.99 -12.38
N ILE A 164 -8.03 -21.86 -12.41
CA ILE A 164 -8.36 -21.06 -11.24
C ILE A 164 -9.71 -21.54 -10.70
N PRO A 165 -9.76 -22.23 -9.54
CA PRO A 165 -11.02 -22.64 -8.94
C PRO A 165 -11.91 -21.43 -8.64
N ALA A 166 -13.14 -21.48 -9.14
CA ALA A 166 -14.20 -20.56 -8.75
C ALA A 166 -14.50 -20.71 -7.25
N ASP A 167 -15.04 -19.65 -6.64
CA ASP A 167 -15.60 -19.64 -5.28
C ASP A 167 -14.64 -20.11 -4.16
N THR A 168 -13.33 -20.10 -4.43
CA THR A 168 -12.29 -20.50 -3.49
C THR A 168 -11.55 -19.28 -2.99
N PHE A 169 -11.29 -19.21 -1.68
CA PHE A 169 -10.55 -18.12 -1.02
C PHE A 169 -9.29 -18.66 -0.37
N CYS A 170 -8.14 -18.17 -0.82
CA CYS A 170 -6.82 -18.56 -0.33
C CYS A 170 -6.11 -17.37 0.33
N PRO A 171 -6.34 -17.13 1.64
CA PRO A 171 -5.59 -16.12 2.38
C PRO A 171 -4.12 -16.52 2.56
N VAL A 172 -3.22 -15.54 2.48
CA VAL A 172 -1.82 -15.69 2.86
C VAL A 172 -1.30 -14.36 3.43
N TRP A 173 -0.48 -14.45 4.48
CA TRP A 173 0.33 -13.32 4.93
C TRP A 173 1.64 -13.31 4.16
N VAL A 174 1.97 -12.19 3.53
CA VAL A 174 3.31 -11.96 2.98
C VAL A 174 4.08 -11.11 3.98
N THR A 175 5.30 -11.53 4.34
CA THR A 175 6.15 -10.84 5.32
C THR A 175 7.57 -10.68 4.79
N ASP A 176 8.48 -10.10 5.57
CA ASP A 176 9.90 -10.02 5.23
C ASP A 176 10.16 -9.23 3.93
N PHE A 177 9.34 -8.23 3.66
CA PHE A 177 9.53 -7.32 2.54
C PHE A 177 10.87 -6.58 2.67
N PRO A 178 11.55 -6.24 1.56
CA PRO A 178 12.64 -5.29 1.59
C PRO A 178 12.22 -4.00 2.29
N LEU A 179 13.13 -3.42 3.07
CA LEU A 179 12.88 -2.11 3.66
C LEU A 179 13.06 -0.99 2.63
N PHE A 180 14.02 -1.21 1.73
CA PHE A 180 14.47 -0.27 0.74
C PHE A 180 14.51 -0.90 -0.65
N GLU A 181 14.28 -0.07 -1.67
CA GLU A 181 14.45 -0.37 -3.08
C GLU A 181 15.52 0.54 -3.66
N ALA A 182 16.32 0.02 -4.60
CA ALA A 182 17.30 0.82 -5.31
C ALA A 182 16.61 1.82 -6.24
N THR A 183 17.14 3.04 -6.31
CA THR A 183 16.70 4.04 -7.28
C THR A 183 17.60 4.03 -8.52
N ASP A 184 17.10 4.50 -9.66
CA ASP A 184 17.88 4.64 -10.89
C ASP A 184 19.08 5.60 -10.73
N GLU A 185 19.05 6.46 -9.71
CA GLU A 185 20.07 7.46 -9.40
C GLU A 185 21.18 6.93 -8.46
N GLY A 186 21.14 5.64 -8.09
CA GLY A 186 22.18 5.00 -7.25
C GLY A 186 21.99 5.17 -5.74
N GLY A 187 20.80 5.57 -5.30
CA GLY A 187 20.39 5.64 -3.89
C GLY A 187 19.33 4.60 -3.54
N VAL A 188 18.63 4.83 -2.42
CA VAL A 188 17.51 3.98 -2.01
C VAL A 188 16.23 4.80 -1.76
N THR A 189 15.09 4.16 -1.99
CA THR A 189 13.76 4.65 -1.58
C THR A 189 13.11 3.63 -0.65
N SER A 190 12.12 4.05 0.15
CA SER A 190 11.39 3.12 1.03
C SER A 190 10.41 2.28 0.21
N SER A 191 10.40 0.96 0.42
CA SER A 191 9.43 0.05 -0.21
C SER A 191 8.00 0.24 0.31
N HIS A 192 7.86 0.75 1.54
CA HIS A 192 6.57 1.03 2.17
C HIS A 192 6.58 2.49 2.65
N HIS A 193 6.22 2.72 3.91
CA HIS A 193 6.37 4.03 4.53
C HIS A 193 7.70 4.13 5.28
N PRO A 194 8.42 5.27 5.22
CA PRO A 194 9.63 5.60 5.99
C PRO A 194 9.61 5.38 7.52
N PHE A 195 8.45 5.09 8.11
CA PHE A 195 8.30 4.83 9.56
C PHE A 195 8.29 3.34 9.90
N THR A 196 8.48 2.49 8.91
CA THR A 196 8.48 1.04 9.09
C THR A 196 9.77 0.59 9.77
N ALA A 197 9.63 -0.21 10.83
CA ALA A 197 10.75 -0.72 11.58
C ALA A 197 11.55 -1.73 10.73
N PRO A 198 12.90 -1.63 10.71
CA PRO A 198 13.74 -2.66 10.13
C PRO A 198 13.70 -3.94 10.97
N ASP A 199 14.14 -5.05 10.39
CA ASP A 199 14.38 -6.31 11.07
C ASP A 199 15.57 -6.24 12.04
N ARG A 200 16.57 -5.40 11.74
CA ARG A 200 17.74 -5.11 12.57
C ARG A 200 18.08 -3.61 12.62
N THR A 201 18.76 -3.17 13.66
CA THR A 201 19.05 -1.74 13.93
C THR A 201 20.53 -1.36 13.76
N ASP A 202 21.38 -2.35 13.53
CA ASP A 202 22.84 -2.24 13.42
C ASP A 202 23.27 -2.17 11.94
N PHE A 203 22.96 -1.06 11.27
CA PHE A 203 23.35 -0.84 9.87
C PHE A 203 23.95 0.55 9.67
N ASP A 204 24.77 0.69 8.63
CA ASP A 204 25.29 1.97 8.17
C ASP A 204 24.28 2.65 7.22
N PRO A 205 23.72 3.82 7.57
CA PRO A 205 22.76 4.53 6.73
C PRO A 205 23.38 5.11 5.43
N THR A 206 24.69 5.04 5.26
CA THR A 206 25.39 5.51 4.04
C THR A 206 25.78 4.37 3.11
N ASN A 207 25.70 3.12 3.55
CA ASN A 207 26.07 1.96 2.76
C ASN A 207 24.85 1.39 2.01
N VAL A 208 24.69 1.78 0.75
CA VAL A 208 23.58 1.32 -0.12
C VAL A 208 23.50 -0.19 -0.23
N GLU A 209 24.64 -0.89 -0.34
CA GLU A 209 24.63 -2.36 -0.44
C GLU A 209 24.08 -3.01 0.83
N GLU A 210 24.46 -2.51 2.01
CA GLU A 210 23.90 -2.98 3.27
C GLU A 210 22.41 -2.66 3.39
N LEU A 211 22.00 -1.44 3.02
CA LEU A 211 20.60 -1.00 3.08
C LEU A 211 19.67 -1.89 2.25
N LEU A 212 20.10 -2.34 1.07
CA LEU A 212 19.33 -3.24 0.21
C LEU A 212 19.18 -4.67 0.77
N THR A 213 19.95 -5.03 1.81
CA THR A 213 19.77 -6.32 2.52
C THR A 213 18.77 -6.25 3.66
N LEU A 214 18.39 -5.05 4.10
CA LEU A 214 17.50 -4.86 5.24
C LEU A 214 16.08 -5.30 4.89
N ARG A 215 15.47 -6.02 5.82
CA ARG A 215 14.06 -6.39 5.74
C ARG A 215 13.25 -5.47 6.61
N SER A 216 12.00 -5.28 6.23
CA SER A 216 11.03 -4.54 6.99
C SER A 216 10.21 -5.48 7.87
N ARG A 217 9.78 -4.96 9.02
CA ARG A 217 8.74 -5.60 9.84
C ARG A 217 7.35 -5.23 9.32
N ALA A 218 7.18 -5.28 8.01
CA ALA A 218 5.91 -5.10 7.30
C ALA A 218 5.27 -6.46 7.00
N TYR A 219 3.96 -6.43 6.79
CA TYR A 219 3.17 -7.61 6.50
C TYR A 219 1.90 -7.22 5.74
N ASP A 220 1.60 -7.99 4.70
CA ASP A 220 0.41 -7.82 3.87
C ASP A 220 -0.47 -9.06 3.94
N LEU A 221 -1.77 -8.84 4.05
CA LEU A 221 -2.78 -9.87 3.89
C LEU A 221 -3.21 -9.92 2.44
N VAL A 222 -2.88 -11.01 1.77
CA VAL A 222 -3.23 -11.26 0.37
C VAL A 222 -4.35 -12.30 0.30
N MET A 223 -5.25 -12.11 -0.65
CA MET A 223 -6.33 -13.02 -0.98
C MET A 223 -6.43 -13.16 -2.49
N ASN A 224 -6.31 -14.37 -3.03
CA ASN A 224 -6.61 -14.65 -4.44
C ASN A 224 -5.91 -13.72 -5.46
N GLY A 225 -4.67 -13.31 -5.19
CA GLY A 225 -3.92 -12.41 -6.07
C GLY A 225 -4.14 -10.91 -5.80
N GLU A 226 -4.94 -10.54 -4.81
CA GLU A 226 -5.14 -9.15 -4.40
C GLU A 226 -4.70 -8.90 -2.97
N GLU A 227 -4.06 -7.76 -2.75
CA GLU A 227 -3.76 -7.25 -1.42
C GLU A 227 -5.06 -6.76 -0.76
N LEU A 228 -5.49 -7.41 0.32
CA LEU A 228 -6.63 -6.97 1.13
C LEU A 228 -6.24 -5.86 2.11
N GLY A 229 -4.97 -5.80 2.49
CA GLY A 229 -4.45 -4.73 3.32
C GLY A 229 -3.09 -5.04 3.89
N GLY A 230 -2.40 -3.99 4.30
CA GLY A 230 -1.03 -4.04 4.77
C GLY A 230 -0.83 -3.33 6.08
N GLY A 231 0.30 -3.63 6.72
CA GLY A 231 0.67 -3.09 8.00
C GLY A 231 2.15 -3.17 8.25
N SER A 232 2.61 -2.46 9.27
CA SER A 232 3.97 -2.65 9.76
C SER A 232 4.11 -2.30 11.23
N ILE A 233 5.15 -2.86 11.84
CA ILE A 233 5.66 -2.38 13.12
C ILE A 233 6.36 -1.05 12.84
N ARG A 234 6.06 -0.05 13.67
CA ARG A 234 6.57 1.30 13.50
C ARG A 234 7.85 1.50 14.30
N ILE A 235 8.71 2.36 13.78
CA ILE A 235 9.86 2.87 14.53
C ILE A 235 9.32 3.73 15.66
N ASN A 236 9.76 3.45 16.88
CA ASN A 236 9.45 4.23 18.08
C ASN A 236 10.71 4.79 18.75
N ASP A 237 11.86 4.68 18.07
CA ASP A 237 13.15 5.20 18.51
C ASP A 237 13.60 6.35 17.60
N ARG A 238 13.96 7.48 18.21
CA ARG A 238 14.31 8.71 17.49
C ARG A 238 15.60 8.59 16.70
N GLU A 239 16.61 7.92 17.24
CA GLU A 239 17.90 7.77 16.58
C GLU A 239 17.78 6.83 15.38
N LEU A 240 17.04 5.74 15.53
CA LEU A 240 16.73 4.82 14.44
C LEU A 240 15.93 5.51 13.33
N GLN A 241 14.92 6.31 13.66
CA GLN A 241 14.15 7.04 12.65
C GLN A 241 15.02 8.04 11.88
N ARG A 242 15.94 8.72 12.57
CA ARG A 242 16.93 9.59 11.92
C ARG A 242 17.83 8.82 10.97
N LYS A 243 18.36 7.65 11.39
CA LYS A 243 19.16 6.79 10.50
C LYS A 243 18.43 6.43 9.21
N ILE A 244 17.14 6.09 9.31
CA ILE A 244 16.30 5.79 8.13
C ILE A 244 16.14 7.03 7.24
N PHE A 245 15.93 8.22 7.81
CA PHE A 245 15.86 9.44 7.00
C PHE A 245 17.19 9.79 6.31
N THR A 246 18.31 9.59 6.99
CA THR A 246 19.65 9.74 6.39
C THR A 246 19.84 8.75 5.23
N ALA A 247 19.42 7.49 5.40
CA ALA A 247 19.46 6.49 4.33
C ALA A 247 18.61 6.88 3.11
N LEU A 248 17.49 7.57 3.33
CA LEU A 248 16.65 8.14 2.26
C LEU A 248 17.18 9.44 1.67
N GLY A 249 18.38 9.89 2.06
CA GLY A 249 19.02 11.10 1.52
C GLY A 249 18.41 12.41 2.03
N LEU A 250 17.61 12.39 3.10
CA LEU A 250 17.04 13.61 3.68
C LEU A 250 18.08 14.33 4.53
N THR A 251 18.21 15.65 4.34
CA THR A 251 19.08 16.48 5.18
C THR A 251 18.45 16.73 6.56
N ASP A 252 19.26 17.14 7.54
CA ASP A 252 18.75 17.48 8.87
C ASP A 252 17.71 18.62 8.82
N ASP A 253 17.88 19.56 7.90
CA ASP A 253 16.93 20.66 7.69
C ASP A 253 15.61 20.14 7.10
N ASP A 254 15.66 19.26 6.08
CA ASP A 254 14.46 18.61 5.52
C ASP A 254 13.69 17.83 6.57
N VAL A 255 14.42 17.08 7.40
CA VAL A 255 13.84 16.27 8.48
C VAL A 255 13.18 17.17 9.52
N LYS A 256 13.84 18.28 9.89
CA LYS A 256 13.31 19.22 10.88
C LYS A 256 12.06 19.93 10.37
N GLU A 257 12.04 20.37 9.13
CA GLU A 257 10.90 21.08 8.53
C GLU A 257 9.69 20.16 8.33
N ARG A 258 9.91 18.97 7.76
CA ARG A 258 8.82 18.07 7.36
C ARG A 258 8.37 17.11 8.46
N PHE A 259 9.31 16.67 9.30
CA PHE A 259 9.08 15.60 10.30
C PHE A 259 9.47 16.00 11.72
N GLY A 260 9.86 17.26 11.97
CA GLY A 260 10.32 17.71 13.28
C GLY A 260 9.27 17.54 14.38
N PHE A 261 7.99 17.80 14.08
CA PHE A 261 6.90 17.57 15.05
C PHE A 261 6.76 16.08 15.42
N PHE A 262 6.95 15.19 14.44
CA PHE A 262 6.83 13.75 14.60
C PHE A 262 7.98 13.19 15.43
N LEU A 263 9.23 13.62 15.14
CA LEU A 263 10.40 13.20 15.92
C LEU A 263 10.33 13.68 17.37
N ARG A 264 9.78 14.87 17.63
CA ARG A 264 9.53 15.35 19.00
C ARG A 264 8.55 14.47 19.76
N ALA A 265 7.58 13.85 19.07
CA ALA A 265 6.62 12.96 19.72
C ALA A 265 7.30 11.74 20.38
N PHE A 266 8.42 11.26 19.83
CA PHE A 266 9.18 10.16 20.41
C PHE A 266 9.84 10.52 21.75
N ASP A 267 10.22 11.78 21.96
CA ASP A 267 10.82 12.26 23.21
C ASP A 267 9.84 12.18 24.41
N PHE A 268 8.53 12.14 24.13
CA PHE A 268 7.47 11.97 25.14
C PHE A 268 7.17 10.51 25.48
N GLY A 269 8.02 9.57 25.07
CA GLY A 269 7.91 8.15 25.43
C GLY A 269 6.93 7.38 24.54
N ALA A 270 7.06 7.50 23.22
CA ALA A 270 6.24 6.72 22.29
C ALA A 270 6.47 5.20 22.49
N PRO A 271 5.41 4.41 22.79
CA PRO A 271 5.55 2.98 23.01
C PRO A 271 5.87 2.24 21.69
N PRO A 272 6.42 1.02 21.76
CA PRO A 272 6.43 0.13 20.61
C PRO A 272 5.01 -0.05 20.07
N HIS A 273 4.81 0.23 18.78
CA HIS A 273 3.48 0.22 18.18
C HIS A 273 3.53 -0.33 16.75
N GLY A 274 2.38 -0.78 16.28
CA GLY A 274 2.19 -1.31 14.94
C GLY A 274 0.73 -1.14 14.54
N GLY A 275 0.45 -1.25 13.25
CA GLY A 275 -0.90 -1.13 12.76
C GLY A 275 -1.09 -1.85 11.44
N LEU A 276 -2.34 -2.04 11.08
CA LEU A 276 -2.78 -2.65 9.84
C LEU A 276 -4.00 -1.91 9.33
N ALA A 277 -4.06 -1.70 8.02
CA ALA A 277 -5.22 -1.12 7.35
C ALA A 277 -5.76 -2.14 6.34
N LEU A 278 -7.08 -2.33 6.33
CA LEU A 278 -7.77 -3.18 5.34
C LEU A 278 -8.49 -2.31 4.31
N GLY A 279 -8.38 -2.69 3.04
CA GLY A 279 -9.22 -2.19 1.97
C GLY A 279 -10.64 -2.72 2.13
N MET A 280 -11.48 -1.94 2.80
CA MET A 280 -12.87 -2.33 3.08
C MET A 280 -13.67 -2.57 1.79
N ASP A 281 -13.58 -1.67 0.82
CA ASP A 281 -14.31 -1.80 -0.45
C ASP A 281 -13.90 -3.06 -1.21
N ARG A 282 -12.60 -3.35 -1.26
CA ARG A 282 -12.07 -4.58 -1.87
C ARG A 282 -12.56 -5.82 -1.13
N THR A 283 -12.52 -5.80 0.21
CA THR A 283 -12.98 -6.93 1.04
C THR A 283 -14.47 -7.21 0.79
N VAL A 284 -15.31 -6.18 0.78
CA VAL A 284 -16.75 -6.31 0.53
C VAL A 284 -17.01 -6.77 -0.92
N SER A 285 -16.31 -6.18 -1.89
CA SER A 285 -16.39 -6.59 -3.31
C SER A 285 -16.06 -8.06 -3.51
N MET A 286 -15.02 -8.56 -2.84
CA MET A 286 -14.65 -9.98 -2.89
C MET A 286 -15.70 -10.89 -2.26
N ILE A 287 -16.26 -10.50 -1.11
CA ILE A 287 -17.31 -11.27 -0.42
C ILE A 287 -18.58 -11.34 -1.27
N LEU A 288 -18.95 -10.24 -1.92
CA LEU A 288 -20.12 -10.15 -2.80
C LEU A 288 -19.84 -10.61 -4.24
N GLN A 289 -18.61 -11.02 -4.53
CA GLN A 289 -18.14 -11.46 -5.86
C GLN A 289 -18.45 -10.45 -6.98
N THR A 290 -18.37 -9.15 -6.66
CA THR A 290 -18.62 -8.10 -7.63
C THR A 290 -17.39 -7.86 -8.51
N PRO A 291 -17.56 -7.58 -9.81
CA PRO A 291 -16.45 -7.37 -10.75
C PRO A 291 -15.67 -6.07 -10.51
N SER A 292 -16.18 -5.19 -9.65
CA SER A 292 -15.54 -3.92 -9.32
C SER A 292 -15.95 -3.44 -7.93
N ILE A 293 -15.02 -2.79 -7.24
CA ILE A 293 -15.30 -2.07 -5.99
C ILE A 293 -16.37 -0.96 -6.17
N ARG A 294 -16.62 -0.51 -7.40
CA ARG A 294 -17.66 0.48 -7.69
C ARG A 294 -19.06 -0.03 -7.36
N GLU A 295 -19.28 -1.34 -7.41
CA GLU A 295 -20.56 -1.97 -7.10
C GLU A 295 -20.88 -1.97 -5.60
N VAL A 296 -19.87 -1.74 -4.75
CA VAL A 296 -20.03 -1.70 -3.28
C VAL A 296 -19.90 -0.29 -2.71
N ILE A 297 -19.74 0.70 -3.58
CA ILE A 297 -19.69 2.12 -3.22
C ILE A 297 -20.97 2.78 -3.74
N ALA A 298 -21.73 3.43 -2.87
CA ALA A 298 -23.03 4.03 -3.26
C ALA A 298 -22.91 5.06 -4.39
N PHE A 299 -21.87 5.90 -4.38
CA PHE A 299 -21.62 6.95 -5.38
C PHE A 299 -20.16 6.94 -5.87
N PRO A 300 -19.78 5.95 -6.69
CA PRO A 300 -18.40 5.75 -7.10
C PRO A 300 -17.93 6.85 -8.05
N LYS A 301 -16.61 6.99 -8.19
CA LYS A 301 -15.98 7.90 -9.16
C LYS A 301 -15.55 7.16 -10.41
N ASN A 302 -15.49 7.88 -11.53
CA ASN A 302 -14.93 7.36 -12.78
C ASN A 302 -13.39 7.33 -12.73
N ARG A 303 -12.73 6.89 -13.82
CA ARG A 303 -11.26 6.81 -13.87
C ARG A 303 -10.56 8.18 -13.80
N SER A 304 -11.27 9.26 -14.09
CA SER A 304 -10.79 10.64 -14.02
C SER A 304 -11.13 11.32 -12.69
N ALA A 305 -11.44 10.54 -11.64
CA ALA A 305 -11.91 11.02 -10.33
C ALA A 305 -13.19 11.88 -10.37
N GLY A 306 -13.91 11.88 -11.48
CA GLY A 306 -15.17 12.59 -11.65
C GLY A 306 -16.36 11.82 -11.07
N CYS A 307 -17.37 12.54 -10.59
CA CYS A 307 -18.64 12.03 -10.11
C CYS A 307 -19.74 12.28 -11.15
N PRO A 308 -20.13 11.29 -11.96
CA PRO A 308 -21.15 11.49 -12.99
C PRO A 308 -22.51 11.94 -12.45
N LEU A 309 -22.86 11.52 -11.23
CA LEU A 309 -24.13 11.87 -10.59
C LEU A 309 -24.23 13.38 -10.28
N THR A 310 -23.14 13.97 -9.78
CA THR A 310 -23.14 15.37 -9.32
C THR A 310 -22.44 16.32 -10.29
N GLY A 311 -21.81 15.80 -11.34
CA GLY A 311 -20.95 16.57 -12.25
C GLY A 311 -19.65 17.06 -11.63
N ALA A 312 -19.25 16.55 -10.45
CA ALA A 312 -18.04 16.98 -9.76
C ALA A 312 -16.76 16.39 -10.37
N PRO A 313 -15.61 17.07 -10.27
CA PRO A 313 -15.43 18.42 -9.74
C PRO A 313 -16.00 19.49 -10.69
N THR A 314 -16.43 20.62 -10.13
CA THR A 314 -16.90 21.81 -10.87
C THR A 314 -16.06 23.03 -10.49
N PRO A 315 -15.97 24.05 -11.36
CA PRO A 315 -15.35 25.32 -11.00
C PRO A 315 -16.00 25.93 -9.75
N VAL A 316 -15.18 26.51 -8.87
CA VAL A 316 -15.63 27.28 -7.70
C VAL A 316 -15.70 28.77 -8.03
N LYS A 317 -16.45 29.55 -7.24
CA LYS A 317 -16.55 30.99 -7.45
C LYS A 317 -15.23 31.70 -7.13
N ARG A 318 -14.95 32.80 -7.81
CA ARG A 318 -13.73 33.59 -7.62
C ARG A 318 -13.59 34.10 -6.20
N GLU A 319 -14.69 34.51 -5.57
CA GLU A 319 -14.70 35.01 -4.19
C GLU A 319 -14.25 33.94 -3.19
N GLN A 320 -14.58 32.67 -3.44
CA GLN A 320 -14.13 31.54 -2.60
C GLN A 320 -12.63 31.28 -2.75
N LEU A 321 -12.09 31.43 -3.97
CA LEU A 321 -10.65 31.36 -4.20
C LEU A 321 -9.92 32.54 -3.54
N ALA A 322 -10.53 33.73 -3.55
CA ALA A 322 -10.00 34.93 -2.89
C ALA A 322 -9.89 34.75 -1.38
N GLU A 323 -10.97 34.26 -0.76
CA GLU A 323 -11.02 33.95 0.68
C GLU A 323 -9.92 32.97 1.10
N LEU A 324 -9.62 31.98 0.26
CA LEU A 324 -8.59 30.98 0.52
C LEU A 324 -7.17 31.43 0.10
N GLY A 325 -7.02 32.63 -0.47
CA GLY A 325 -5.75 33.12 -1.00
C GLY A 325 -5.24 32.35 -2.22
N LEU A 326 -6.12 31.67 -2.95
CA LEU A 326 -5.81 30.78 -4.08
C LEU A 326 -6.01 31.45 -5.45
N LEU A 327 -6.29 32.76 -5.49
CA LEU A 327 -6.40 33.50 -6.76
C LEU A 327 -5.09 33.50 -7.56
N ASP A 328 -3.96 33.43 -6.86
CA ASP A 328 -2.61 33.64 -7.41
C ASP A 328 -1.83 32.33 -7.58
N LEU A 329 -2.50 31.22 -7.90
CA LEU A 329 -1.84 29.94 -8.25
C LEU A 329 -0.99 30.00 -9.55
N GLY A 330 -0.72 31.20 -10.09
CA GLY A 330 0.12 31.42 -11.27
C GLY A 330 0.51 32.87 -11.60
N GLY A 331 0.25 33.87 -10.76
CA GLY A 331 0.64 35.25 -11.03
C GLY A 331 0.27 36.20 -9.88
N LYS A 332 1.16 37.15 -9.56
CA LYS A 332 0.94 38.18 -8.52
C LYS A 332 0.04 39.28 -9.09
N ASP A 333 -1.28 39.13 -8.97
CA ASP A 333 -2.18 40.26 -9.16
C ASP A 333 -2.67 40.75 -7.80
N VAL A 334 -2.03 41.82 -7.31
CA VAL A 334 -2.49 42.54 -6.13
C VAL A 334 -3.85 43.17 -6.45
N LEU A 335 -4.88 42.76 -5.72
CA LEU A 335 -6.24 43.28 -5.87
C LEU A 335 -6.29 44.81 -5.66
N PRO A 336 -7.03 45.57 -6.49
CA PRO A 336 -7.35 46.96 -6.20
C PRO A 336 -8.19 47.03 -4.92
N GLY A 337 -7.61 47.52 -3.82
CA GLY A 337 -8.28 47.64 -2.52
C GLY A 337 -7.48 47.16 -1.32
N ALA A 338 -6.43 46.36 -1.52
CA ALA A 338 -5.57 45.84 -0.43
C ALA A 338 -4.80 46.94 0.35
N ALA A 339 -4.90 48.20 -0.06
CA ALA A 339 -4.32 49.37 0.61
C ALA A 339 -5.34 50.20 1.41
N GLN A 340 -6.64 49.87 1.40
CA GLN A 340 -7.59 50.52 2.30
C GLN A 340 -7.57 49.80 3.64
N LYS A 341 -7.35 50.56 4.74
CA LYS A 341 -7.49 50.06 6.11
C LYS A 341 -8.86 49.40 6.26
N GLU A 342 -8.88 48.06 6.23
CA GLU A 342 -10.08 47.29 6.57
C GLU A 342 -10.52 47.66 7.99
N ASP A 343 -11.80 47.93 8.15
CA ASP A 343 -12.41 48.09 9.46
C ASP A 343 -12.21 46.80 10.27
N ARG A 344 -11.59 46.93 11.44
CA ARG A 344 -11.15 45.78 12.27
C ARG A 344 -12.34 44.93 12.71
N ILE A 345 -13.50 45.54 12.94
CA ILE A 345 -14.71 44.85 13.39
C ILE A 345 -15.30 44.06 12.23
N ASP A 346 -15.34 44.64 11.04
CA ASP A 346 -15.82 43.96 9.83
C ASP A 346 -14.94 42.76 9.48
N ARG A 347 -13.62 42.86 9.64
CA ARG A 347 -12.72 41.72 9.47
C ARG A 347 -12.99 40.61 10.49
N VAL A 348 -13.18 40.94 11.76
CA VAL A 348 -13.46 39.94 12.82
C VAL A 348 -14.84 39.29 12.63
N SER A 349 -15.87 40.09 12.33
CA SER A 349 -17.22 39.61 11.99
C SER A 349 -17.17 38.62 10.83
N TRP A 350 -16.41 38.94 9.78
CA TRP A 350 -16.26 38.11 8.60
C TRP A 350 -15.50 36.80 8.89
N VAL A 351 -14.35 36.86 9.58
CA VAL A 351 -13.54 35.67 9.93
C VAL A 351 -14.29 34.73 10.88
N ALA A 352 -14.94 35.27 11.91
CA ALA A 352 -15.68 34.46 12.88
C ALA A 352 -17.07 34.04 12.38
N ARG A 353 -17.50 34.53 11.20
CA ARG A 353 -18.83 34.35 10.63
C ARG A 353 -19.96 34.71 11.61
N ILE A 354 -19.75 35.76 12.40
CA ILE A 354 -20.73 36.30 13.33
C ILE A 354 -21.25 37.63 12.79
N GLY A 355 -22.57 37.83 12.79
CA GLY A 355 -23.15 39.14 12.49
C GLY A 355 -22.94 40.07 13.69
N VAL A 356 -22.49 41.31 13.43
CA VAL A 356 -22.40 42.37 14.45
C VAL A 356 -23.41 43.44 14.08
N ALA A 357 -24.43 43.64 14.91
CA ALA A 357 -25.43 44.67 14.68
C ALA A 357 -24.82 46.09 14.86
N PRO A 358 -25.37 47.13 14.20
CA PRO A 358 -24.86 48.50 14.31
C PRO A 358 -24.72 49.00 15.77
N GLU A 359 -25.65 48.62 16.63
CA GLU A 359 -25.68 48.93 18.06
C GLU A 359 -24.61 48.19 18.88
N GLU A 360 -24.07 47.07 18.39
CA GLU A 360 -23.05 46.26 19.06
C GLU A 360 -21.63 46.69 18.70
N ARG A 361 -21.45 47.41 17.57
CA ARG A 361 -20.14 47.86 17.08
C ARG A 361 -19.32 48.63 18.12
N PRO A 362 -19.85 49.59 18.89
CA PRO A 362 -19.06 50.30 19.90
C PRO A 362 -18.52 49.38 21.01
N VAL A 363 -19.30 48.37 21.39
CA VAL A 363 -18.90 47.37 22.41
C VAL A 363 -17.80 46.46 21.84
N MET A 364 -17.95 46.05 20.59
CA MET A 364 -16.95 45.23 19.90
C MET A 364 -15.62 45.98 19.74
N GLU A 365 -15.66 47.28 19.45
CA GLU A 365 -14.46 48.12 19.34
C GLU A 365 -13.69 48.20 20.66
N VAL A 366 -14.40 48.44 21.77
CA VAL A 366 -13.80 48.44 23.10
C VAL A 366 -13.20 47.07 23.43
N THR A 367 -13.92 45.98 23.11
CA THR A 367 -13.46 44.61 23.38
C THR A 367 -12.20 44.26 22.59
N LEU A 368 -12.13 44.64 21.31
CA LEU A 368 -10.95 44.41 20.47
C LEU A 368 -9.74 45.22 20.95
N ASN A 369 -9.95 46.45 21.42
CA ASN A 369 -8.88 47.26 22.00
C ASN A 369 -8.38 46.68 23.33
N GLN A 370 -9.27 46.15 24.16
CA GLN A 370 -8.89 45.43 25.39
C GLN A 370 -8.11 44.15 25.10
N ALA A 371 -8.51 43.39 24.07
CA ALA A 371 -7.81 42.17 23.65
C ALA A 371 -6.40 42.48 23.12
N GLU A 372 -6.24 43.55 22.34
CA GLU A 372 -4.92 44.02 21.88
C GLU A 372 -4.03 44.46 23.05
N GLU A 373 -4.59 45.21 24.00
CA GLU A 373 -3.82 45.64 25.17
C GLU A 373 -3.41 44.44 26.04
N LEU A 374 -4.28 43.45 26.20
CA LEU A 374 -3.96 42.22 26.92
C LEU A 374 -2.87 41.42 26.19
N ALA A 375 -2.93 41.33 24.86
CA ALA A 375 -1.90 40.68 24.05
C ALA A 375 -0.56 41.42 24.15
N ARG A 376 -0.57 42.75 24.15
CA ARG A 376 0.62 43.59 24.35
C ARG A 376 1.23 43.37 25.72
N LEU A 377 0.42 43.42 26.79
CA LEU A 377 0.87 43.17 28.16
C LEU A 377 1.42 41.75 28.34
N ALA A 378 0.78 40.75 27.70
CA ALA A 378 1.26 39.37 27.72
C ALA A 378 2.60 39.23 26.99
N ALA A 379 2.80 39.92 25.87
CA ALA A 379 4.06 39.92 25.13
C ALA A 379 5.19 40.66 25.89
N GLU A 380 4.87 41.79 26.52
CA GLU A 380 5.82 42.58 27.32
C GLU A 380 6.21 41.86 28.63
N SER A 381 5.33 41.00 29.14
CA SER A 381 5.56 40.19 30.35
C SER A 381 6.03 38.76 30.04
N ALA A 382 6.18 38.40 28.77
CA ALA A 382 6.71 37.10 28.37
C ALA A 382 8.23 37.09 28.60
N GLY A 383 8.70 36.24 29.50
CA GLY A 383 10.13 35.98 29.65
C GLY A 383 10.68 35.10 28.53
N ASP A 384 12.01 34.97 28.43
CA ASP A 384 12.70 34.06 27.50
C ASP A 384 12.63 32.58 27.93
N GLU A 385 11.80 32.25 28.93
CA GLU A 385 11.64 30.90 29.45
C GLU A 385 10.77 30.07 28.49
N GLU A 386 11.16 28.82 28.21
CA GLU A 386 10.28 27.90 27.49
C GLU A 386 8.93 27.77 28.22
N PRO A 387 7.80 27.69 27.51
CA PRO A 387 6.50 27.52 28.15
C PRO A 387 6.54 26.30 29.06
N LEU A 388 6.31 26.53 30.36
CA LEU A 388 6.29 25.49 31.39
C LEU A 388 5.16 24.50 31.09
N TYR A 389 5.48 23.41 30.41
CA TYR A 389 4.55 22.29 30.24
C TYR A 389 4.38 21.61 31.59
N SER A 390 3.22 21.78 32.19
CA SER A 390 2.77 20.89 33.26
C SER A 390 2.05 19.72 32.59
N VAL A 391 2.69 18.54 32.59
CA VAL A 391 1.96 17.29 32.34
C VAL A 391 1.05 17.09 33.54
N ALA A 392 -0.18 17.61 33.43
CA ALA A 392 -1.21 17.28 34.38
C ALA A 392 -1.39 15.74 34.34
N PRO A 393 -1.38 15.06 35.49
CA PRO A 393 -1.68 13.64 35.53
C PRO A 393 -3.04 13.39 34.85
N VAL A 394 -3.16 12.26 34.15
CA VAL A 394 -4.39 11.85 33.46
C VAL A 394 -5.51 11.78 34.50
N ALA A 395 -6.32 12.84 34.55
CA ALA A 395 -7.47 12.96 35.43
C ALA A 395 -8.69 13.21 34.57
N ASN A 396 -9.72 12.38 34.76
CA ASN A 396 -10.98 12.56 34.07
C ASN A 396 -11.63 13.86 34.58
N ARG A 397 -11.69 14.89 33.71
CA ARG A 397 -12.25 16.22 34.04
C ARG A 397 -13.77 16.28 33.93
N ALA A 398 -14.37 15.29 33.27
CA ALA A 398 -15.82 15.22 33.07
C ALA A 398 -16.52 14.35 34.13
N ARG A 399 -15.81 13.42 34.78
CA ARG A 399 -16.33 12.64 35.92
C ARG A 399 -15.20 12.23 36.89
N PRO A 400 -15.48 12.11 38.20
CA PRO A 400 -14.52 11.54 39.14
C PRO A 400 -14.18 10.08 38.82
N GLY A 401 -12.90 9.70 38.96
CA GLY A 401 -12.43 8.31 38.86
C GLY A 401 -11.89 7.89 37.48
N VAL A 402 -11.20 6.75 37.46
CA VAL A 402 -10.54 6.17 36.27
C VAL A 402 -11.22 4.90 35.75
N GLU A 403 -12.17 4.33 36.49
CA GLU A 403 -12.87 3.10 36.12
C GLU A 403 -14.09 3.36 35.23
N ALA A 404 -14.29 2.54 34.20
CA ALA A 404 -15.47 2.61 33.35
C ALA A 404 -16.75 2.35 34.17
N SER A 405 -17.68 3.32 34.21
CA SER A 405 -19.00 3.15 34.82
C SER A 405 -20.07 3.46 33.77
N ARG A 406 -21.09 2.60 33.69
CA ARG A 406 -22.27 2.87 32.86
C ARG A 406 -23.11 3.94 33.58
N SER A 407 -23.56 4.95 32.84
CA SER A 407 -24.47 5.98 33.36
C SER A 407 -25.72 5.34 33.97
N GLU A 408 -26.23 5.88 35.08
CA GLU A 408 -27.50 5.45 35.68
C GLU A 408 -28.66 5.57 34.68
N LEU A 409 -28.61 6.55 33.77
CA LEU A 409 -29.58 6.70 32.68
C LEU A 409 -29.51 5.55 31.67
N ALA A 410 -28.32 5.02 31.42
CA ALA A 410 -28.15 3.84 30.57
C ALA A 410 -28.63 2.57 31.28
N GLN A 411 -28.39 2.46 32.59
CA GLN A 411 -28.82 1.31 33.40
C GLN A 411 -30.34 1.27 33.61
N SER A 412 -30.98 2.43 33.76
CA SER A 412 -32.42 2.57 33.90
C SER A 412 -33.18 2.58 32.55
N GLY A 413 -32.46 2.58 31.42
CA GLY A 413 -33.06 2.70 30.08
C GLY A 413 -33.56 4.11 29.74
N GLU A 414 -33.43 5.07 30.65
CA GLU A 414 -33.85 6.46 30.50
C GLU A 414 -33.07 7.20 29.37
N LEU A 415 -31.81 6.82 29.13
CA LEU A 415 -30.91 7.52 28.19
C LEU A 415 -31.48 7.61 26.77
N LEU A 416 -32.24 6.60 26.34
CA LEU A 416 -32.82 6.51 25.00
C LEU A 416 -34.36 6.40 25.03
N LYS A 417 -35.01 6.80 26.14
CA LYS A 417 -36.47 6.71 26.28
C LYS A 417 -37.26 7.50 25.24
N ASN A 418 -36.61 8.52 24.65
CA ASN A 418 -37.17 9.37 23.61
C ASN A 418 -36.82 8.90 22.19
N ALA A 419 -36.17 7.75 22.02
CA ALA A 419 -35.90 7.20 20.69
C ALA A 419 -37.22 6.88 19.98
N PRO A 420 -37.49 7.43 18.78
CA PRO A 420 -38.78 7.31 18.10
C PRO A 420 -39.22 5.88 17.78
N SER A 421 -38.31 4.91 17.67
CA SER A 421 -38.63 3.48 17.67
C SER A 421 -37.38 2.60 17.84
N THR A 422 -37.57 1.35 18.26
CA THR A 422 -36.54 0.29 18.33
C THR A 422 -36.84 -0.81 17.32
N LYS A 423 -35.84 -1.29 16.59
CA LYS A 423 -35.95 -2.47 15.70
C LYS A 423 -34.79 -3.43 15.98
N GLY A 424 -35.08 -4.53 16.68
CA GLY A 424 -34.03 -5.43 17.19
C GLY A 424 -33.11 -4.68 18.17
N ASP A 425 -31.79 -4.84 18.00
CA ASP A 425 -30.77 -4.18 18.82
C ASP A 425 -30.45 -2.73 18.38
N TYR A 426 -31.25 -2.14 17.48
CA TYR A 426 -31.01 -0.82 16.92
C TYR A 426 -32.08 0.20 17.35
N PHE A 427 -31.62 1.40 17.69
CA PHE A 427 -32.47 2.56 18.01
C PHE A 427 -32.57 3.47 16.78
N LYS A 428 -33.79 3.84 16.38
CA LYS A 428 -34.02 4.84 15.36
C LYS A 428 -33.73 6.22 15.95
N VAL A 429 -32.70 6.91 15.46
CA VAL A 429 -32.45 8.32 15.77
C VAL A 429 -33.34 9.22 14.90
N ALA A 430 -33.78 10.37 15.44
CA ALA A 430 -34.59 11.33 14.70
C ALA A 430 -33.84 11.85 13.45
N SER A 431 -34.57 12.13 12.36
CA SER A 431 -33.98 12.79 11.19
C SER A 431 -33.44 14.16 11.62
N ILE A 432 -32.16 14.43 11.38
CA ILE A 432 -31.51 15.69 11.77
C ILE A 432 -31.76 16.80 10.73
N LEU A 433 -32.41 16.50 9.60
CA LEU A 433 -32.68 17.46 8.54
C LEU A 433 -34.09 17.29 7.96
N GLU A 434 -34.88 18.36 7.99
CA GLU A 434 -35.84 18.77 6.94
C GLU A 434 -35.27 20.00 6.25
#